data_AF-A0A453BW12-F1
#
_entry.id   AF-A0A453BW12-F1
#
_cell.length_a   1.000
_cell.length_b   1.000
_cell.length_c   1.000
_cell.angle_alpha   90.00
_cell.angle_beta   90.00
_cell.angle_gamma   90.00
#
_symmetry.space_group_name_H-M   'P 1'
#
loop_
_entity.id
_entity.type
_entity.pdbx_description
1 polymer ?
#
loop_
_entity_poly.entity_id
_entity_poly.type
_entity_poly.pdbx_seq_one_letter_code
_entity_poly.pdbx_strand_id
1 'polypeptide(L)'
;HFVLEEGMLEVDCPCVTPEVVLKASGHVEKFTDLMVKDEKTGSCYRADHLLKDFCKEKLENDNTLSPQKEEELNHILAVLDDLSAEQLGAKIKEYGIAAPDTKNPLSDPYPFNLMFQTSIGPSGLSTGYMRPETAQGIFVNFKDLYYYNGNKLPFAAAQIGQAFRNEISPRQGLLRVREFTLAEIEHFVDPEDKSHPKFSDVSDLEFLMFPREDQLTGRSATRVRLGEAVSEGTVNNETLGFFIGRVYLFLTQLGIDKDRLRFRQHLPNEMAHYAADCWDAEIECSYGWIECVGIADRSAYDLRA
;
A
#
# COMPACT_ATOMS: atom_id res chain seq x y z
N HIS A 1 20.68 0.99 -9.29
CA HIS A 1 20.39 0.77 -7.87
C HIS A 1 19.83 -0.63 -7.62
N PHE A 2 18.73 -1.06 -8.26
CA PHE A 2 18.19 -2.42 -8.04
C PHE A 2 18.55 -3.41 -9.15
N VAL A 3 17.89 -3.32 -10.30
CA VAL A 3 17.97 -4.29 -11.42
C VAL A 3 19.40 -4.70 -11.76
N LEU A 4 20.28 -3.74 -12.06
CA LEU A 4 21.66 -4.02 -12.45
C LEU A 4 22.54 -4.53 -11.29
N GLU A 5 22.32 -4.05 -10.06
CA GLU A 5 23.18 -4.38 -8.91
C GLU A 5 22.91 -5.78 -8.37
N GLU A 6 21.63 -6.18 -8.40
CA GLU A 6 21.19 -7.50 -7.93
C GLU A 6 20.99 -8.51 -9.07
N GLY A 7 21.35 -8.14 -10.30
CA GLY A 7 21.24 -9.02 -11.47
C GLY A 7 19.81 -9.52 -11.73
N MET A 8 18.82 -8.65 -11.53
CA MET A 8 17.40 -9.03 -11.61
C MET A 8 16.96 -9.26 -13.06
N LEU A 9 16.01 -10.17 -13.25
CA LEU A 9 15.37 -10.42 -14.54
C LEU A 9 14.34 -9.32 -14.83
N GLU A 10 14.65 -8.40 -15.72
CA GLU A 10 13.70 -7.36 -16.14
C GLU A 10 12.70 -7.91 -17.16
N VAL A 11 11.42 -7.63 -16.94
CA VAL A 11 10.32 -7.98 -17.85
C VAL A 11 9.44 -6.78 -18.17
N ASP A 12 8.74 -6.84 -19.30
CA ASP A 12 7.70 -5.88 -19.68
C ASP A 12 6.42 -6.64 -20.05
N CYS A 13 5.46 -6.70 -19.11
CA CYS A 13 4.18 -7.34 -19.32
C CYS A 13 3.13 -6.36 -19.87
N PRO A 14 2.06 -6.85 -20.53
CA PRO A 14 0.95 -5.99 -20.98
C PRO A 14 0.24 -5.25 -19.84
N CYS A 15 -0.34 -4.08 -20.15
CA CYS A 15 -1.20 -3.34 -19.22
C CYS A 15 -2.63 -3.88 -19.14
N VAL A 16 -3.11 -4.51 -20.21
CA VAL A 16 -4.46 -5.10 -20.27
C VAL A 16 -4.40 -6.52 -19.72
N THR A 17 -5.15 -6.76 -18.66
CA THR A 17 -5.15 -8.02 -17.92
C THR A 17 -6.53 -8.69 -18.02
N PRO A 18 -6.62 -9.95 -18.46
CA PRO A 18 -7.87 -10.71 -18.44
C PRO A 18 -8.44 -10.83 -17.02
N GLU A 19 -9.78 -10.74 -16.88
CA GLU A 19 -10.47 -10.81 -15.57
C GLU A 19 -10.03 -12.00 -14.71
N VAL A 20 -9.82 -13.17 -15.32
CA VAL A 20 -9.44 -14.40 -14.59
C VAL A 20 -8.16 -14.26 -13.77
N VAL A 21 -7.18 -13.47 -14.25
CA VAL A 21 -5.91 -13.25 -13.54
C VAL A 21 -6.14 -12.39 -12.29
N LEU A 22 -6.94 -11.33 -12.42
CA LEU A 22 -7.25 -10.43 -11.31
C LEU A 22 -8.28 -11.02 -10.34
N LYS A 23 -9.06 -12.00 -10.80
CA LYS A 23 -9.91 -12.80 -9.94
C LYS A 23 -9.08 -13.77 -9.10
N ALA A 24 -8.12 -14.48 -9.70
CA ALA A 24 -7.24 -15.40 -8.98
C ALA A 24 -6.43 -14.68 -7.89
N SER A 25 -5.87 -13.51 -8.20
CA SER A 25 -5.15 -12.67 -7.22
C SER A 25 -6.06 -11.98 -6.17
N GLY A 26 -7.38 -12.13 -6.27
CA GLY A 26 -8.34 -11.54 -5.34
C GLY A 26 -8.66 -10.06 -5.56
N HIS A 27 -8.04 -9.40 -6.55
CA HIS A 27 -8.28 -7.99 -6.86
C HIS A 27 -9.73 -7.71 -7.26
N VAL A 28 -10.38 -8.61 -8.01
CA VAL A 28 -11.80 -8.40 -8.41
C VAL A 28 -12.72 -8.28 -7.20
N GLU A 29 -12.43 -9.01 -6.12
CA GLU A 29 -13.26 -9.03 -4.92
C GLU A 29 -12.86 -7.95 -3.90
N LYS A 30 -11.55 -7.71 -3.75
CA LYS A 30 -11.00 -6.88 -2.66
C LYS A 30 -10.57 -5.48 -3.07
N PHE A 31 -10.39 -5.22 -4.36
CA PHE A 31 -9.90 -3.92 -4.86
C PHE A 31 -11.03 -2.90 -5.01
N THR A 32 -11.76 -2.70 -3.90
CA THR A 32 -13.01 -1.95 -3.83
C THR A 32 -12.95 -0.99 -2.64
N ASP A 33 -13.19 0.30 -2.89
CA ASP A 33 -13.35 1.30 -1.84
C ASP A 33 -14.84 1.55 -1.55
N LEU A 34 -15.13 2.10 -0.38
CA LEU A 34 -16.46 2.59 -0.04
C LEU A 34 -16.65 4.04 -0.53
N MET A 35 -17.63 4.22 -1.41
CA MET A 35 -17.98 5.49 -2.05
C MET A 35 -19.28 6.04 -1.49
N VAL A 36 -19.36 7.36 -1.32
CA VAL A 36 -20.62 8.10 -1.11
C VAL A 36 -20.82 9.13 -2.21
N LYS A 37 -22.07 9.50 -2.45
CA LYS A 37 -22.47 10.42 -3.50
C LYS A 37 -23.26 11.58 -2.94
N ASP A 38 -22.96 12.82 -3.36
CA ASP A 38 -23.85 13.96 -3.14
C ASP A 38 -25.18 13.71 -3.85
N GLU A 39 -26.27 13.61 -3.08
CA GLU A 39 -27.58 13.22 -3.62
C GLU A 39 -28.14 14.22 -4.63
N LYS A 40 -27.67 15.48 -4.62
CA LYS A 40 -28.14 16.52 -5.54
C LYS A 40 -27.26 16.68 -6.76
N THR A 41 -25.94 16.70 -6.59
CA THR A 41 -25.00 16.95 -7.71
C THR A 41 -24.50 15.67 -8.37
N GLY A 42 -24.54 14.57 -7.64
CA GLY A 42 -23.99 13.29 -8.03
C GLY A 42 -22.47 13.18 -7.95
N SER A 43 -21.81 14.17 -7.35
CA SER A 43 -20.37 14.15 -7.10
C SER A 43 -20.02 13.02 -6.13
N CYS A 44 -18.98 12.25 -6.44
CA CYS A 44 -18.56 11.10 -5.65
C CYS A 44 -17.37 11.44 -4.74
N TYR A 45 -17.37 10.87 -3.54
CA TYR A 45 -16.32 11.02 -2.55
C TYR A 45 -16.01 9.66 -1.91
N ARG A 46 -14.75 9.50 -1.49
CA ARG A 46 -14.33 8.38 -0.65
C ARG A 46 -14.88 8.55 0.77
N ALA A 47 -15.63 7.56 1.23
CA ALA A 47 -16.38 7.65 2.48
C ALA A 47 -15.44 7.67 3.71
N ASP A 48 -14.38 6.85 3.67
CA ASP A 48 -13.33 6.77 4.67
C ASP A 48 -12.57 8.09 4.80
N HIS A 49 -12.20 8.71 3.67
CA HIS A 49 -11.54 10.01 3.66
C HIS A 49 -12.39 11.12 4.27
N LEU A 50 -13.70 11.15 3.96
CA LEU A 50 -14.58 12.16 4.54
C LEU A 50 -14.62 12.07 6.05
N LEU A 51 -14.67 10.85 6.60
CA LEU A 51 -14.60 10.64 8.03
C LEU A 51 -13.22 11.00 8.60
N LYS A 52 -12.14 10.62 7.91
CA LYS A 52 -10.75 10.95 8.30
C LYS A 52 -10.52 12.46 8.38
N ASP A 53 -10.90 13.18 7.34
CA ASP A 53 -10.74 14.63 7.23
C ASP A 53 -11.55 15.33 8.34
N PHE A 54 -12.79 14.87 8.58
CA PHE A 54 -13.61 15.39 9.67
C PHE A 54 -12.97 15.18 11.05
N CYS A 55 -12.48 13.97 11.34
CA CYS A 55 -11.83 13.65 12.62
C CYS A 55 -10.58 14.51 12.84
N LYS A 56 -9.74 14.67 11.81
CA LYS A 56 -8.54 15.51 11.88
C LYS A 56 -8.88 16.99 12.06
N GLU A 57 -9.81 17.52 11.27
CA GLU A 57 -10.23 18.92 11.37
C GLU A 57 -10.75 19.24 12.78
N LYS A 58 -11.48 18.30 13.40
CA LYS A 58 -11.95 18.45 14.77
C LYS A 58 -10.83 18.43 15.79
N LEU A 59 -9.92 17.47 15.71
CA LEU A 59 -8.78 17.37 16.63
C LEU A 59 -7.83 18.58 16.53
N GLU A 60 -7.68 19.17 15.34
CA GLU A 60 -6.76 20.30 15.13
C GLU A 60 -7.39 21.66 15.48
N ASN A 61 -8.68 21.86 15.21
CA ASN A 61 -9.31 23.18 15.27
C ASN A 61 -10.29 23.38 16.45
N ASP A 62 -10.67 22.33 17.18
CA ASP A 62 -11.67 22.40 18.25
C ASP A 62 -11.02 22.26 19.64
N ASN A 63 -10.51 23.37 20.17
CA ASN A 63 -9.92 23.46 21.52
C ASN A 63 -10.92 23.20 22.68
N THR A 64 -12.19 22.88 22.37
CA THR A 64 -13.24 22.62 23.36
C THR A 64 -13.64 21.14 23.44
N LEU A 65 -12.94 20.26 22.73
CA LEU A 65 -13.17 18.82 22.80
C LEU A 65 -12.93 18.30 24.23
N SER A 66 -13.85 17.45 24.68
CA SER A 66 -13.62 16.70 25.93
C SER A 66 -12.55 15.63 25.68
N PRO A 67 -11.76 15.26 26.70
CA PRO A 67 -10.77 14.19 26.57
C PRO A 67 -11.36 12.88 26.04
N GLN A 68 -12.62 12.59 26.41
CA GLN A 68 -13.37 11.44 25.93
C GLN A 68 -13.65 11.50 24.43
N LYS A 69 -13.94 12.70 23.89
CA LYS A 69 -14.20 12.88 22.46
C LYS A 69 -12.92 12.84 21.63
N GLU A 70 -11.82 13.36 22.17
CA GLU A 70 -10.50 13.22 21.55
C GLU A 70 -10.08 11.75 21.44
N GLU A 71 -10.25 10.97 22.51
CA GLU A 71 -9.96 9.53 22.51
C GLU A 71 -10.86 8.78 21.51
N GLU A 72 -12.15 9.12 21.43
CA GLU A 72 -13.08 8.55 20.44
C GLU A 72 -12.63 8.83 19.00
N LEU A 73 -12.27 10.08 18.67
CA LEU A 73 -11.85 10.46 17.32
C LEU A 73 -10.52 9.81 16.94
N ASN A 74 -9.56 9.74 17.87
CA ASN A 74 -8.30 9.03 17.66
C ASN A 74 -8.51 7.52 17.47
N HIS A 75 -9.41 6.92 18.25
CA HIS A 75 -9.77 5.51 18.07
C HIS A 75 -10.39 5.26 16.70
N ILE A 76 -11.31 6.12 16.25
CA ILE A 76 -11.93 6.02 14.92
C ILE A 76 -10.89 6.12 13.82
N LEU A 77 -9.94 7.05 13.93
CA LEU A 77 -8.83 7.16 12.97
C LEU A 77 -7.97 5.89 12.92
N ALA A 78 -7.81 5.19 14.05
CA ALA A 78 -7.04 3.95 14.13
C ALA A 78 -7.77 2.72 13.58
N VAL A 79 -9.11 2.71 13.57
CA VAL A 79 -9.93 1.59 13.06
C VAL A 79 -10.65 1.92 11.76
N LEU A 80 -10.32 3.04 11.12
CA LEU A 80 -11.05 3.60 9.98
C LEU A 80 -11.16 2.61 8.82
N ASP A 81 -10.06 1.93 8.52
CA ASP A 81 -9.95 0.98 7.40
C ASP A 81 -10.73 -0.33 7.64
N ASP A 82 -11.13 -0.60 8.89
CA ASP A 82 -11.90 -1.79 9.28
C ASP A 82 -13.41 -1.57 9.30
N LEU A 83 -13.88 -0.32 9.14
CA LEU A 83 -15.30 0.00 9.25
C LEU A 83 -16.10 -0.57 8.07
N SER A 84 -17.17 -1.30 8.36
CA SER A 84 -18.12 -1.75 7.34
C SER A 84 -18.85 -0.56 6.69
N ALA A 85 -19.48 -0.77 5.54
CA ALA A 85 -20.28 0.25 4.86
C ALA A 85 -21.38 0.82 5.78
N GLU A 86 -22.02 -0.02 6.58
CA GLU A 86 -23.06 0.37 7.53
C GLU A 86 -22.48 1.16 8.71
N GLN A 87 -21.35 0.74 9.26
CA GLN A 87 -20.69 1.44 10.37
C GLN A 87 -20.19 2.82 9.92
N LEU A 88 -19.56 2.88 8.74
CA LEU A 88 -19.07 4.11 8.14
C LEU A 88 -20.21 5.06 7.82
N GLY A 89 -21.30 4.54 7.25
CA GLY A 89 -22.52 5.31 6.98
C GLY A 89 -23.17 5.83 8.24
N ALA A 90 -23.21 5.02 9.31
CA ALA A 90 -23.72 5.44 10.61
C ALA A 90 -22.88 6.58 11.20
N LYS A 91 -21.54 6.49 11.12
CA LYS A 91 -20.64 7.56 11.60
C LYS A 91 -20.74 8.85 10.80
N ILE A 92 -20.84 8.76 9.47
CA ILE A 92 -21.08 9.92 8.59
C ILE A 92 -22.38 10.64 8.99
N LYS A 93 -23.46 9.89 9.27
CA LYS A 93 -24.74 10.46 9.72
C LYS A 93 -24.68 11.00 11.14
N GLU A 94 -24.07 10.26 12.07
CA GLU A 94 -23.93 10.64 13.49
C GLU A 94 -23.20 11.99 13.63
N TYR A 95 -22.12 12.18 12.87
CA TYR A 95 -21.34 13.41 12.88
C TYR A 95 -21.85 14.49 11.94
N GLY A 96 -22.94 14.23 11.20
CA GLY A 96 -23.52 15.19 10.27
C GLY A 96 -22.57 15.59 9.13
N ILE A 97 -21.72 14.66 8.70
CA ILE A 97 -20.76 14.90 7.61
C ILE A 97 -21.55 15.07 6.31
N ALA A 98 -21.31 16.18 5.64
CA ALA A 98 -21.95 16.56 4.38
C ALA A 98 -20.91 16.69 3.26
N ALA A 99 -21.38 16.77 2.01
CA ALA A 99 -20.50 16.98 0.86
C ALA A 99 -19.60 18.22 1.08
N PRO A 100 -18.26 18.12 0.94
CA PRO A 100 -17.34 19.19 1.30
C PRO A 100 -17.65 20.54 0.63
N ASP A 101 -17.99 20.50 -0.65
CA ASP A 101 -18.15 21.69 -1.51
C ASP A 101 -19.55 22.30 -1.45
N THR A 102 -20.58 21.47 -1.30
CA THR A 102 -21.99 21.88 -1.43
C THR A 102 -22.76 21.85 -0.12
N LYS A 103 -22.23 21.18 0.91
CA LYS A 103 -22.89 20.86 2.18
C LYS A 103 -24.22 20.11 1.99
N ASN A 104 -24.40 19.43 0.86
CA ASN A 104 -25.56 18.60 0.60
C ASN A 104 -25.48 17.26 1.37
N PRO A 105 -26.63 16.60 1.59
CA PRO A 105 -26.68 15.23 2.06
C PRO A 105 -25.91 14.26 1.15
N LEU A 106 -25.31 13.25 1.77
CA LEU A 106 -24.59 12.18 1.11
C LEU A 106 -25.44 10.89 1.14
N SER A 107 -25.31 10.07 0.10
CA SER A 107 -25.87 8.72 0.07
C SER A 107 -25.23 7.82 1.14
N ASP A 108 -25.82 6.67 1.39
CA ASP A 108 -25.15 5.60 2.14
C ASP A 108 -23.87 5.14 1.40
N PRO A 109 -22.81 4.71 2.11
CA PRO A 109 -21.62 4.17 1.48
C PRO A 109 -21.92 2.89 0.70
N TYR A 110 -21.34 2.75 -0.49
CA TYR A 110 -21.46 1.57 -1.33
C TYR A 110 -20.13 1.21 -2.00
N PRO A 111 -19.90 -0.09 -2.30
CA PRO A 111 -18.66 -0.54 -2.91
C PRO A 111 -18.45 0.03 -4.32
N PHE A 112 -17.22 0.48 -4.60
CA PHE A 112 -16.76 0.92 -5.90
C PHE A 112 -15.42 0.27 -6.26
N ASN A 113 -15.38 -0.48 -7.36
CA ASN A 113 -14.18 -1.15 -7.83
C ASN A 113 -13.19 -0.14 -8.42
N LEU A 114 -11.95 -0.14 -7.91
CA LEU A 114 -10.90 0.79 -8.32
C LEU A 114 -10.16 0.35 -9.59
N MET A 115 -10.53 -0.74 -10.25
CA MET A 115 -9.90 -1.15 -11.50
C MET A 115 -10.62 -0.54 -12.70
N PHE A 116 -9.87 -0.09 -13.71
CA PHE A 116 -10.47 0.32 -14.98
C PHE A 116 -10.87 -0.91 -15.79
N GLN A 117 -12.17 -1.17 -15.87
CA GLN A 117 -12.70 -2.26 -16.69
C GLN A 117 -12.67 -1.90 -18.18
N THR A 118 -12.38 -2.91 -19.01
CA THR A 118 -12.42 -2.84 -20.47
C THR A 118 -12.94 -4.16 -21.05
N SER A 119 -13.11 -4.22 -22.37
CA SER A 119 -13.47 -5.43 -23.10
C SER A 119 -12.35 -5.81 -24.08
N ILE A 120 -11.93 -7.08 -24.04
CA ILE A 120 -10.88 -7.64 -24.89
C ILE A 120 -11.53 -8.25 -26.14
N GLY A 121 -11.08 -7.83 -27.31
CA GLY A 121 -11.56 -8.33 -28.60
C GLY A 121 -12.89 -7.73 -29.06
N PRO A 122 -13.29 -7.99 -30.33
CA PRO A 122 -14.38 -7.28 -30.99
C PRO A 122 -15.78 -7.69 -30.52
N SER A 123 -15.93 -8.84 -29.85
CA SER A 123 -17.23 -9.35 -29.38
C SER A 123 -17.73 -8.67 -28.10
N GLY A 124 -16.84 -8.01 -27.35
CA GLY A 124 -17.16 -7.45 -26.05
C GLY A 124 -17.38 -8.49 -24.93
N LEU A 125 -17.25 -9.79 -25.23
CA LEU A 125 -17.58 -10.88 -24.29
C LEU A 125 -16.46 -11.19 -23.29
N SER A 126 -15.22 -10.81 -23.59
CA SER A 126 -14.09 -11.05 -22.69
C SER A 126 -13.82 -9.80 -21.87
N THR A 127 -14.20 -9.83 -20.59
CA THR A 127 -13.87 -8.77 -19.65
C THR A 127 -12.37 -8.74 -19.38
N GLY A 128 -11.81 -7.54 -19.39
CA GLY A 128 -10.45 -7.27 -18.95
C GLY A 128 -10.41 -6.03 -18.08
N TYR A 129 -9.25 -5.78 -17.50
CA TYR A 129 -8.98 -4.58 -16.73
C TYR A 129 -7.63 -4.01 -17.11
N MET A 130 -7.45 -2.72 -16.90
CA MET A 130 -6.11 -2.15 -16.82
C MET A 130 -5.49 -2.57 -15.47
N ARG A 131 -4.26 -3.06 -15.50
CA ARG A 131 -3.60 -3.60 -14.30
C ARG A 131 -3.47 -2.55 -13.17
N PRO A 132 -3.82 -2.90 -11.92
CA PRO A 132 -3.66 -2.01 -10.76
C PRO A 132 -2.24 -2.02 -10.15
N GLU A 133 -1.44 -3.02 -10.51
CA GLU A 133 -0.04 -3.26 -10.13
C GLU A 133 0.68 -3.98 -11.30
N THR A 134 2.00 -4.11 -11.22
CA THR A 134 2.83 -4.83 -12.21
C THR A 134 3.19 -6.25 -11.79
N ALA A 135 3.13 -6.57 -10.49
CA ALA A 135 3.47 -7.87 -9.89
C ALA A 135 2.81 -9.08 -10.58
N GLN A 136 1.52 -8.99 -10.92
CA GLN A 136 0.78 -10.08 -11.56
C GLN A 136 1.40 -10.54 -12.89
N GLY A 137 2.00 -9.62 -13.65
CA GLY A 137 2.72 -9.96 -14.88
C GLY A 137 3.95 -10.83 -14.61
N ILE A 138 4.63 -10.60 -13.51
CA ILE A 138 5.78 -11.40 -13.09
C ILE A 138 5.32 -12.80 -12.63
N PHE A 139 4.26 -12.88 -11.83
CA PHE A 139 3.75 -14.15 -11.32
C PHE A 139 3.27 -15.10 -12.43
N VAL A 140 2.53 -14.61 -13.42
CA VAL A 140 2.09 -15.46 -14.55
C VAL A 140 3.25 -16.00 -15.39
N ASN A 141 4.40 -15.32 -15.37
CA ASN A 141 5.62 -15.72 -16.07
C ASN A 141 6.64 -16.44 -15.16
N PHE A 142 6.29 -16.76 -13.91
CA PHE A 142 7.21 -17.32 -12.92
C PHE A 142 7.98 -18.55 -13.44
N LYS A 143 7.30 -19.46 -14.15
CA LYS A 143 7.91 -20.70 -14.65
C LYS A 143 9.07 -20.42 -15.62
N ASP A 144 8.91 -19.45 -16.51
CA ASP A 144 9.94 -19.09 -17.48
C ASP A 144 11.07 -18.33 -16.80
N LEU A 145 10.74 -17.40 -15.89
CA LEU A 145 11.73 -16.68 -15.09
C LEU A 145 12.60 -17.61 -14.23
N TYR A 146 11.97 -18.58 -13.58
CA TYR A 146 12.65 -19.61 -12.78
C TYR A 146 13.56 -20.48 -13.66
N TYR A 147 13.09 -20.84 -14.86
CA TYR A 147 13.90 -21.56 -15.84
C TYR A 147 15.11 -20.74 -16.30
N TYR A 148 14.94 -19.45 -16.60
CA TYR A 148 16.04 -18.56 -16.99
C TYR A 148 17.08 -18.37 -15.88
N ASN A 149 16.65 -18.42 -14.61
CA ASN A 149 17.57 -18.44 -13.46
C ASN A 149 18.22 -19.82 -13.23
N GLY A 150 18.03 -20.79 -14.13
CA GLY A 150 18.60 -22.13 -14.01
C GLY A 150 17.91 -23.02 -12.98
N ASN A 151 16.64 -22.73 -12.66
CA ASN A 151 15.83 -23.44 -11.67
C ASN A 151 16.45 -23.43 -10.27
N LYS A 152 16.88 -22.24 -9.82
CA LYS A 152 17.46 -22.03 -8.49
C LYS A 152 16.82 -20.83 -7.81
N LEU A 153 16.69 -20.93 -6.50
CA LEU A 153 16.34 -19.84 -5.60
C LEU A 153 17.61 -19.41 -4.81
N PRO A 154 17.67 -18.15 -4.33
CA PRO A 154 16.74 -17.07 -4.64
C PRO A 154 16.96 -16.48 -6.05
N PHE A 155 15.96 -15.78 -6.57
CA PHE A 155 16.09 -14.89 -7.73
C PHE A 155 15.07 -13.77 -7.67
N ALA A 156 15.33 -12.67 -8.38
CA ALA A 156 14.39 -11.56 -8.47
C ALA A 156 14.05 -11.25 -9.92
N ALA A 157 12.79 -10.88 -10.14
CA ALA A 157 12.33 -10.27 -11.37
C ALA A 157 11.79 -8.87 -11.07
N ALA A 158 11.94 -7.95 -12.02
CA ALA A 158 11.52 -6.57 -11.86
C ALA A 158 10.76 -6.10 -13.10
N GLN A 159 9.82 -5.19 -12.87
CA GLN A 159 9.09 -4.53 -13.95
C GLN A 159 8.95 -3.04 -13.66
N ILE A 160 9.21 -2.21 -14.67
CA ILE A 160 8.98 -0.77 -14.63
C ILE A 160 7.93 -0.43 -15.69
N GLY A 161 6.78 0.08 -15.28
CA GLY A 161 5.70 0.38 -16.23
C GLY A 161 4.48 1.06 -15.62
N GLN A 162 3.51 1.37 -16.46
CA GLN A 162 2.27 2.03 -16.01
C GLN A 162 1.39 1.08 -15.21
N ALA A 163 0.76 1.60 -14.16
CA ALA A 163 -0.32 1.00 -13.40
C ALA A 163 -1.49 1.97 -13.33
N PHE A 164 -2.70 1.42 -13.17
CA PHE A 164 -3.94 2.17 -13.29
C PHE A 164 -4.85 1.91 -12.10
N ARG A 165 -5.23 2.97 -11.38
CA ARG A 165 -6.18 2.91 -10.27
C ARG A 165 -7.26 3.94 -10.50
N ASN A 166 -8.51 3.53 -10.65
CA ASN A 166 -9.66 4.37 -10.90
C ASN A 166 -10.08 5.13 -9.63
N GLU A 167 -9.16 5.94 -9.10
CA GLU A 167 -9.34 6.71 -7.88
C GLU A 167 -10.61 7.55 -7.93
N ILE A 168 -11.44 7.45 -6.88
CA ILE A 168 -12.77 8.06 -6.82
C ILE A 168 -12.67 9.59 -6.88
N SER A 169 -11.78 10.17 -6.07
CA SER A 169 -11.57 11.62 -5.98
C SER A 169 -10.06 11.90 -5.90
N PRO A 170 -9.36 11.96 -7.05
CA PRO A 170 -7.92 12.25 -7.07
C PRO A 170 -7.69 13.69 -6.60
N ARG A 171 -7.25 13.82 -5.35
CA ARG A 171 -6.85 15.07 -4.70
C ARG A 171 -5.34 14.98 -4.41
N GLN A 172 -4.70 16.09 -4.05
CA GLN A 172 -3.26 16.11 -3.67
C GLN A 172 -2.26 15.92 -4.83
N GLY A 173 -2.67 16.29 -6.05
CA GLY A 173 -1.75 16.36 -7.21
C GLY A 173 -1.17 15.00 -7.58
N LEU A 174 0.16 14.89 -7.63
CA LEU A 174 0.86 13.67 -8.03
C LEU A 174 0.77 12.52 -7.02
N LEU A 175 0.34 12.78 -5.79
CA LEU A 175 0.23 11.75 -4.75
C LEU A 175 -0.95 10.80 -4.98
N ARG A 176 -2.00 11.24 -5.69
CA ARG A 176 -3.14 10.39 -6.04
C ARG A 176 -3.56 10.65 -7.48
N VAL A 177 -3.05 9.82 -8.36
CA VAL A 177 -3.33 9.87 -9.80
C VAL A 177 -3.92 8.54 -10.25
N ARG A 178 -4.60 8.56 -11.40
CA ARG A 178 -5.26 7.37 -11.96
C ARG A 178 -4.35 6.50 -12.82
N GLU A 179 -3.26 7.08 -13.28
CA GLU A 179 -2.22 6.44 -14.08
C GLU A 179 -0.88 6.94 -13.54
N PHE A 180 0.01 6.01 -13.23
CA PHE A 180 1.35 6.30 -12.73
C PHE A 180 2.32 5.18 -13.07
N THR A 181 3.60 5.55 -13.10
CA THR A 181 4.67 4.58 -13.33
C THR A 181 5.07 3.95 -12.00
N LEU A 182 5.05 2.63 -11.95
CA LEU A 182 5.58 1.83 -10.86
C LEU A 182 6.88 1.15 -11.28
N ALA A 183 7.71 0.86 -10.28
CA ALA A 183 8.83 -0.06 -10.39
C ALA A 183 8.67 -1.08 -9.26
N GLU A 184 8.28 -2.31 -9.60
CA GLU A 184 8.10 -3.39 -8.63
C GLU A 184 9.13 -4.48 -8.84
N ILE A 185 9.51 -5.13 -7.74
CA ILE A 185 10.49 -6.19 -7.68
C ILE A 185 9.84 -7.35 -6.93
N GLU A 186 9.74 -8.50 -7.59
CA GLU A 186 9.34 -9.75 -6.95
C GLU A 186 10.61 -10.57 -6.69
N HIS A 187 10.99 -10.67 -5.42
CA HIS A 187 12.11 -11.48 -4.96
C HIS A 187 11.62 -12.83 -4.45
N PHE A 188 11.91 -13.88 -5.21
CA PHE A 188 11.55 -15.25 -4.88
C PHE A 188 12.68 -15.91 -4.09
N VAL A 189 12.35 -16.39 -2.88
CA VAL A 189 13.29 -17.01 -1.94
C VAL A 189 12.70 -18.31 -1.40
N ASP A 190 13.56 -19.19 -0.89
CA ASP A 190 13.12 -20.42 -0.21
C ASP A 190 12.37 -20.02 1.09
N PRO A 191 11.14 -20.50 1.32
CA PRO A 191 10.41 -20.18 2.55
C PRO A 191 11.12 -20.67 3.83
N GLU A 192 11.97 -21.69 3.75
CA GLU A 192 12.72 -22.22 4.89
C GLU A 192 14.08 -21.51 5.12
N ASP A 193 14.54 -20.73 4.14
CA ASP A 193 15.77 -19.95 4.22
C ASP A 193 15.58 -18.56 3.62
N LYS A 194 15.18 -17.61 4.47
CA LYS A 194 15.02 -16.19 4.12
C LYS A 194 16.25 -15.33 4.47
N SER A 195 17.42 -15.95 4.62
CA SER A 195 18.68 -15.21 4.76
C SER A 195 19.02 -14.44 3.48
N HIS A 196 19.82 -13.37 3.59
CA HIS A 196 20.25 -12.61 2.40
C HIS A 196 21.75 -12.39 2.43
N PRO A 197 22.50 -12.88 1.42
CA PRO A 197 23.97 -12.92 1.45
C PRO A 197 24.63 -11.54 1.54
N LYS A 198 23.91 -10.48 1.14
CA LYS A 198 24.37 -9.08 1.18
C LYS A 198 23.76 -8.27 2.33
N PHE A 199 23.05 -8.88 3.29
CA PHE A 199 22.42 -8.13 4.38
C PHE A 199 23.42 -7.33 5.22
N SER A 200 24.63 -7.86 5.41
CA SER A 200 25.75 -7.18 6.07
C SER A 200 26.12 -5.83 5.45
N ASP A 201 25.84 -5.64 4.16
CA ASP A 201 26.18 -4.39 3.46
C ASP A 201 25.28 -3.23 3.89
N VAL A 202 24.14 -3.53 4.52
CA VAL A 202 23.14 -2.56 4.95
C VAL A 202 22.80 -2.65 6.44
N SER A 203 23.30 -3.66 7.18
CA SER A 203 23.00 -3.88 8.60
C SER A 203 23.39 -2.72 9.51
N ASP A 204 24.36 -1.89 9.08
CA ASP A 204 24.88 -0.77 9.85
C ASP A 204 24.12 0.54 9.62
N LEU A 205 23.13 0.53 8.72
CA LEU A 205 22.28 1.69 8.48
C LEU A 205 21.38 1.96 9.69
N GLU A 206 21.23 3.23 10.04
CA GLU A 206 20.37 3.71 11.11
C GLU A 206 19.43 4.79 10.56
N PHE A 207 18.13 4.60 10.76
CA PHE A 207 17.08 5.51 10.27
C PHE A 207 15.81 5.37 11.10
N LEU A 208 14.85 6.28 10.87
CA LEU A 208 13.58 6.27 11.58
C LEU A 208 12.77 5.01 11.22
N MET A 209 12.50 4.18 12.21
CA MET A 209 11.61 3.03 12.11
C MET A 209 10.41 3.24 13.02
N PHE A 210 9.24 2.76 12.59
CA PHE A 210 8.00 2.84 13.32
C PHE A 210 7.32 1.46 13.39
N PRO A 211 7.80 0.57 14.29
CA PRO A 211 7.25 -0.78 14.47
C PRO A 211 5.79 -0.75 14.91
N ARG A 212 5.10 -1.90 14.77
CA ARG A 212 3.69 -2.04 15.20
C ARG A 212 3.48 -1.73 16.68
N GLU A 213 4.39 -2.17 17.55
CA GLU A 213 4.27 -1.98 19.00
C GLU A 213 4.31 -0.50 19.38
N ASP A 214 5.18 0.28 18.74
CA ASP A 214 5.28 1.72 18.98
C ASP A 214 4.02 2.46 18.48
N GLN A 215 3.47 2.05 17.33
CA GLN A 215 2.19 2.57 16.82
C GLN A 215 1.05 2.33 17.81
N LEU A 216 0.92 1.10 18.32
CA LEU A 216 -0.16 0.72 19.25
C LEU A 216 -0.01 1.36 20.64
N THR A 217 1.21 1.68 21.05
CA THR A 217 1.48 2.34 22.35
C THR A 217 1.51 3.87 22.27
N GLY A 218 1.24 4.45 21.08
CA GLY A 218 1.25 5.90 20.86
C GLY A 218 2.64 6.53 20.94
N ARG A 219 3.70 5.73 20.80
CA ARG A 219 5.08 6.22 20.71
C ARG A 219 5.33 6.78 19.31
N SER A 220 6.40 7.57 19.20
CA SER A 220 6.86 8.09 17.91
C SER A 220 7.89 7.16 17.29
N ALA A 221 8.09 7.26 15.98
CA ALA A 221 9.18 6.59 15.27
C ALA A 221 10.53 6.93 15.91
N THR A 222 11.41 5.93 16.04
CA THR A 222 12.74 6.08 16.64
C THR A 222 13.82 5.67 15.67
N ARG A 223 15.03 6.19 15.86
CA ARG A 223 16.18 5.76 15.06
C ARG A 223 16.66 4.41 15.56
N VAL A 224 16.65 3.43 14.67
CA VAL A 224 17.03 2.04 14.98
C VAL A 224 18.05 1.59 13.95
N ARG A 225 19.07 0.85 14.39
CA ARG A 225 20.02 0.22 13.48
C ARG A 225 19.36 -1.02 12.86
N LEU A 226 19.44 -1.13 11.54
CA LEU A 226 18.74 -2.18 10.79
C LEU A 226 19.14 -3.60 11.21
N GLY A 227 20.44 -3.81 11.50
CA GLY A 227 20.94 -5.08 12.02
C GLY A 227 20.33 -5.46 13.38
N GLU A 228 20.10 -4.48 14.26
CA GLU A 228 19.45 -4.69 15.56
C GLU A 228 17.98 -5.07 15.35
N ALA A 229 17.26 -4.32 14.51
CA ALA A 229 15.86 -4.58 14.19
C ALA A 229 15.61 -5.99 13.61
N VAL A 230 16.53 -6.51 12.79
CA VAL A 230 16.45 -7.89 12.28
C VAL A 230 16.80 -8.90 13.38
N SER A 231 17.87 -8.65 14.15
CA SER A 231 18.31 -9.59 15.20
C SER A 231 17.31 -9.74 16.35
N GLU A 232 16.54 -8.70 16.65
CA GLU A 232 15.49 -8.68 17.67
C GLU A 232 14.13 -9.18 17.15
N GLY A 233 14.02 -9.44 15.85
CA GLY A 233 12.81 -9.94 15.20
C GLY A 233 11.74 -8.88 14.91
N THR A 234 12.06 -7.59 15.06
CA THR A 234 11.18 -6.49 14.64
C THR A 234 10.97 -6.51 13.13
N VAL A 235 12.05 -6.69 12.36
CA VAL A 235 12.02 -7.01 10.93
C VAL A 235 12.19 -8.51 10.80
N ASN A 236 11.25 -9.17 10.11
CA ASN A 236 11.08 -10.62 10.15
C ASN A 236 12.33 -11.43 9.74
N ASN A 237 13.06 -10.98 8.71
CA ASN A 237 14.22 -11.71 8.16
C ASN A 237 15.21 -10.80 7.44
N GLU A 238 16.40 -11.34 7.14
CA GLU A 238 17.48 -10.61 6.46
C GLU A 238 17.12 -10.18 5.04
N THR A 239 16.29 -10.95 4.31
CA THR A 239 15.84 -10.56 2.96
C THR A 239 15.01 -9.28 3.00
N LEU A 240 14.02 -9.23 3.92
CA LEU A 240 13.21 -8.05 4.12
C LEU A 240 14.06 -6.87 4.60
N GLY A 241 14.96 -7.12 5.56
CA GLY A 241 15.94 -6.13 6.03
C GLY A 241 16.81 -5.59 4.90
N PHE A 242 17.33 -6.46 4.03
CA PHE A 242 18.15 -6.05 2.89
C PHE A 242 17.41 -5.06 1.99
N PHE A 243 16.17 -5.37 1.60
CA PHE A 243 15.39 -4.47 0.75
C PHE A 243 15.00 -3.16 1.45
N ILE A 244 14.68 -3.18 2.75
CA ILE A 244 14.50 -1.95 3.54
C ILE A 244 15.75 -1.06 3.46
N GLY A 245 16.93 -1.63 3.71
CA GLY A 245 18.19 -0.91 3.63
C GLY A 245 18.50 -0.35 2.24
N ARG A 246 18.25 -1.13 1.19
CA ARG A 246 18.42 -0.68 -0.20
C ARG A 246 17.43 0.42 -0.58
N VAL A 247 16.17 0.33 -0.15
CA VAL A 247 15.17 1.40 -0.36
C VAL A 247 15.60 2.68 0.34
N TYR A 248 16.10 2.62 1.57
CA TYR A 248 16.65 3.78 2.27
C TYR A 248 17.80 4.42 1.48
N LEU A 249 18.77 3.62 1.02
CA LEU A 249 19.89 4.12 0.21
C LEU A 249 19.42 4.74 -1.11
N PHE A 250 18.45 4.12 -1.78
CA PHE A 250 17.89 4.63 -3.02
C PHE A 250 17.20 5.99 -2.83
N LEU A 251 16.28 6.10 -1.88
CA LEU A 251 15.53 7.34 -1.63
C LEU A 251 16.45 8.48 -1.18
N THR A 252 17.43 8.19 -0.33
CA THR A 252 18.42 9.20 0.10
C THR A 252 19.37 9.59 -1.02
N GLN A 253 19.74 8.67 -1.92
CA GLN A 253 20.51 8.99 -3.13
C GLN A 253 19.73 9.90 -4.10
N LEU A 254 18.40 9.77 -4.16
CA LEU A 254 17.52 10.66 -4.93
C LEU A 254 17.33 12.05 -4.30
N GLY A 255 17.81 12.26 -3.07
CA GLY A 255 17.74 13.54 -2.37
C GLY A 255 16.60 13.68 -1.38
N ILE A 256 15.93 12.58 -1.00
CA ILE A 256 14.96 12.61 0.12
C ILE A 256 15.70 12.90 1.43
N ASP A 257 15.16 13.83 2.21
CA ASP A 257 15.69 14.21 3.52
C ASP A 257 15.55 13.02 4.50
N LYS A 258 16.67 12.64 5.11
CA LYS A 258 16.77 11.51 6.04
C LYS A 258 15.94 11.69 7.30
N ASP A 259 15.75 12.94 7.74
CA ASP A 259 14.94 13.24 8.93
C ASP A 259 13.43 13.25 8.62
N ARG A 260 13.07 13.20 7.33
CA ARG A 260 11.69 13.15 6.81
C ARG A 260 11.39 11.86 6.07
N LEU A 261 12.18 10.81 6.33
CA LEU A 261 12.02 9.48 5.79
C LEU A 261 11.94 8.49 6.96
N ARG A 262 10.84 7.73 7.04
CA ARG A 262 10.67 6.67 8.03
C ARG A 262 10.19 5.38 7.38
N PHE A 263 10.40 4.27 8.07
CA PHE A 263 9.85 2.96 7.70
C PHE A 263 8.80 2.55 8.71
N ARG A 264 7.53 2.49 8.28
CA ARG A 264 6.39 2.14 9.14
C ARG A 264 5.98 0.70 8.88
N GLN A 265 5.86 -0.09 9.93
CA GLN A 265 5.38 -1.46 9.82
C GLN A 265 3.84 -1.49 9.75
N HIS A 266 3.24 -2.28 8.87
CA HIS A 266 1.79 -2.44 8.84
C HIS A 266 1.26 -3.04 10.13
N LEU A 267 0.14 -2.54 10.63
CA LEU A 267 -0.59 -3.16 11.75
C LEU A 267 -1.24 -4.49 11.32
N PRO A 268 -1.57 -5.41 12.26
CA PRO A 268 -2.14 -6.71 11.91
C PRO A 268 -3.45 -6.66 11.10
N ASN A 269 -4.23 -5.59 11.24
CA ASN A 269 -5.46 -5.33 10.49
C ASN A 269 -5.23 -4.73 9.10
N GLU A 270 -4.13 -3.99 8.91
CA GLU A 270 -3.71 -3.42 7.61
C GLU A 270 -3.06 -4.47 6.71
N MET A 271 -2.45 -5.49 7.31
CA MET A 271 -1.80 -6.56 6.57
C MET A 271 -2.80 -7.32 5.70
N ALA A 272 -2.46 -7.51 4.43
CA ALA A 272 -3.14 -8.51 3.63
C ALA A 272 -3.07 -9.86 4.36
N HIS A 273 -4.19 -10.58 4.46
CA HIS A 273 -4.33 -11.88 5.13
C HIS A 273 -3.26 -12.96 4.81
N TYR A 274 -2.45 -12.76 3.78
CA TYR A 274 -1.37 -13.63 3.35
C TYR A 274 0.05 -13.08 3.55
N ALA A 275 0.19 -11.81 3.94
CA ALA A 275 1.50 -11.20 4.19
C ALA A 275 2.05 -11.67 5.55
N ALA A 276 3.33 -11.99 5.61
CA ALA A 276 4.02 -12.35 6.86
C ALA A 276 4.53 -11.09 7.60
N ASP A 277 5.00 -10.10 6.85
CA ASP A 277 5.42 -8.79 7.35
C ASP A 277 5.34 -7.77 6.21
N CYS A 278 5.10 -6.50 6.53
CA CYS A 278 5.02 -5.44 5.54
C CYS A 278 5.49 -4.12 6.14
N TRP A 279 6.33 -3.40 5.39
CA TRP A 279 6.90 -2.12 5.77
C TRP A 279 6.74 -1.11 4.64
N ASP A 280 6.28 0.08 5.00
CA ASP A 280 6.16 1.22 4.10
C ASP A 280 7.30 2.20 4.34
N ALA A 281 8.03 2.58 3.30
CA ALA A 281 8.85 3.77 3.32
C ALA A 281 7.93 4.99 3.15
N GLU A 282 7.81 5.81 4.19
CA GLU A 282 6.98 7.01 4.20
C GLU A 282 7.84 8.27 4.19
N ILE A 283 7.41 9.25 3.39
CA ILE A 283 8.05 10.56 3.28
C ILE A 283 7.14 11.61 3.91
N GLU A 284 7.70 12.45 4.79
CA GLU A 284 6.98 13.59 5.36
C GLU A 284 6.93 14.76 4.35
N CYS A 285 5.71 15.13 3.96
CA CYS A 285 5.45 16.23 3.04
C CYS A 285 4.39 17.18 3.63
N SER A 286 3.96 18.18 2.84
CA SER A 286 2.92 19.14 3.27
C SER A 286 1.57 18.50 3.59
N TYR A 287 1.35 17.24 3.20
CA TYR A 287 0.15 16.46 3.48
C TYR A 287 0.35 15.46 4.63
N GLY A 288 1.47 15.53 5.35
CA GLY A 288 1.88 14.58 6.38
C GLY A 288 2.76 13.45 5.82
N TRP A 289 2.82 12.35 6.57
CA TRP A 289 3.52 11.13 6.17
C TRP A 289 2.73 10.38 5.11
N ILE A 290 3.37 10.13 3.96
CA ILE A 290 2.76 9.44 2.82
C ILE A 290 3.70 8.33 2.37
N GLU A 291 3.14 7.14 2.16
CA GLU A 291 3.83 5.99 1.58
C GLU A 291 4.37 6.33 0.18
N CYS A 292 5.63 5.95 -0.08
CA CYS A 292 6.23 6.03 -1.41
C CYS A 292 6.77 4.68 -1.93
N VAL A 293 7.06 3.73 -1.04
CA VAL A 293 7.50 2.38 -1.39
C VAL A 293 6.95 1.40 -0.35
N GLY A 294 6.09 0.47 -0.77
CA GLY A 294 5.71 -0.70 0.02
C GLY A 294 6.71 -1.85 -0.12
N ILE A 295 7.03 -2.52 0.99
CA ILE A 295 7.97 -3.66 1.05
C ILE A 295 7.28 -4.79 1.81
N ALA A 296 6.72 -5.74 1.07
CA ALA A 296 5.85 -6.78 1.61
C ALA A 296 6.44 -8.19 1.43
N ASP A 297 6.40 -9.00 2.50
CA ASP A 297 6.61 -10.44 2.43
C ASP A 297 5.25 -11.13 2.21
N ARG A 298 4.92 -11.43 0.95
CA ARG A 298 3.63 -12.01 0.55
C ARG A 298 3.55 -13.54 0.66
N SER A 299 4.58 -14.17 1.23
CA SER A 299 4.74 -15.62 1.24
C SER A 299 4.60 -16.23 -0.18
N ALA A 300 3.86 -17.32 -0.34
CA ALA A 300 3.60 -17.97 -1.62
C ALA A 300 2.12 -17.87 -2.03
N TYR A 301 1.42 -16.81 -1.65
CA TYR A 301 0.00 -16.64 -1.97
C TYR A 301 -0.24 -16.53 -3.47
N ASP A 302 0.43 -15.60 -4.13
CA ASP A 302 0.21 -15.30 -5.55
C ASP A 302 0.55 -16.47 -6.47
N LEU A 303 1.57 -17.27 -6.12
CA LEU A 303 1.95 -18.47 -6.89
C LEU A 303 1.03 -19.69 -6.63
N ARG A 304 0.20 -19.66 -5.58
CA ARG A 304 -0.76 -20.72 -5.24
C ARG A 304 -2.17 -20.47 -5.80
N ALA A 305 -2.44 -19.24 -6.25
CA ALA A 305 -3.73 -18.77 -6.73
C ALA A 305 -4.18 -19.44 -8.05
#